data_AF-A0A653DCZ7-F1
#
_entry.id   AF-A0A653DCZ7-F1
#
_cell.length_a   1.000
_cell.length_b   1.000
_cell.length_c   1.000
_cell.angle_alpha   90.00
_cell.angle_beta   90.00
_cell.angle_gamma   90.00
#
_symmetry.space_group_name_H-M   'P 1'
#
loop_
_entity.id
_entity.type
_entity.pdbx_description
1 polymer ?
#
loop_
_entity_poly.entity_id
_entity_poly.type
_entity_poly.pdbx_seq_one_letter_code
_entity_poly.pdbx_strand_id
1 'polypeptide(L)'
;MFISRIFLLLLVPSCLRASKSGQLLNYDVLYELNMKLQGLVHQQKLAAWDYETNLTDFNLERKLNVDLKLASFQKEAHLNISRYQLNSISDINIQRESQLYLQLEEEVLSPQKYRRLKQIISEMITIYSTAKICHYNNPSKCDLVLQPDIEDIFSESSSEAELAYTWIQRRNAVGPKCRNLFQEYVQLTNEAARMNGFADASEYYLLEYTDECIKEKLKHYNRRLRPLYEQLHAYIRSKLRKKYGNCISETAPIPAHLLGDISAQKWGGIGPITLPYPEAFEDLSENLKKQAYTITDIARLAEDFHRSLNLSKMPHSFWEKSIFTKSSDRTMTCHPSVWDFCDGQDFRLKACLKADREGFEAVHHWMGHIQYFLQYQSLDVKMRSAANDALFDAVGGALSIAALSLKHLKRLGLFHGRIDRKADINNLYLLALSKIPLFRSVYVALSWKWKVLSGKVKPENYNLQWWKLVEKYQGLKPPVPRSEKDFDPGTIYEIICGDSILK
;
A
#
# COMPACT_ATOMS: atom_id res chain seq x y z
N MET A 1 -5.85 76.78 -38.66
CA MET A 1 -7.02 76.69 -37.76
C MET A 1 -6.60 75.82 -36.58
N PHE A 2 -6.25 76.44 -35.45
CA PHE A 2 -7.07 76.53 -34.22
C PHE A 2 -7.37 75.14 -33.60
N ILE A 3 -7.16 74.80 -32.32
CA ILE A 3 -6.62 75.44 -31.10
C ILE A 3 -6.51 74.31 -30.03
N SER A 4 -5.62 74.51 -29.03
CA SER A 4 -5.60 74.01 -27.63
C SER A 4 -5.62 72.52 -27.19
N ARG A 5 -4.53 72.19 -26.46
CA ARG A 5 -4.44 71.66 -25.07
C ARG A 5 -5.66 70.94 -24.47
N ILE A 6 -5.41 69.77 -23.86
CA ILE A 6 -5.81 69.40 -22.49
C ILE A 6 -4.92 68.24 -22.00
N PHE A 7 -4.31 68.43 -20.84
CA PHE A 7 -3.67 67.40 -20.00
C PHE A 7 -4.77 66.51 -19.41
N LEU A 8 -4.67 65.19 -19.55
CA LEU A 8 -5.43 64.25 -18.72
C LEU A 8 -4.45 63.30 -18.03
N LEU A 9 -4.33 63.46 -16.71
CA LEU A 9 -3.78 62.44 -15.81
C LEU A 9 -4.64 61.18 -15.90
N LEU A 10 -4.05 60.07 -16.34
CA LEU A 10 -4.63 58.74 -16.13
C LEU A 10 -3.98 58.13 -14.89
N LEU A 11 -4.76 58.10 -13.82
CA LEU A 11 -4.57 57.29 -12.64
C LEU A 11 -4.43 55.82 -13.04
N VAL A 12 -3.21 55.29 -12.98
CA VAL A 12 -2.98 53.85 -12.98
C VAL A 12 -3.43 53.32 -11.61
N PRO A 13 -4.32 52.31 -11.52
CA PRO A 13 -4.58 51.65 -10.26
C PRO A 13 -3.30 50.92 -9.87
N SER A 14 -2.62 51.44 -8.86
CA SER A 14 -1.56 50.76 -8.12
C SER A 14 -2.18 49.54 -7.44
N CYS A 15 -2.23 48.42 -8.17
CA CYS A 15 -2.19 47.12 -7.54
C CYS A 15 -0.95 47.10 -6.65
N LEU A 16 -1.17 47.09 -5.34
CA LEU A 16 -0.18 46.74 -4.33
C LEU A 16 0.43 45.39 -4.72
N ARG A 17 1.51 45.41 -5.50
CA ARG A 17 2.52 44.36 -5.46
C ARG A 17 3.08 44.45 -4.06
N ALA A 18 2.67 43.51 -3.20
CA ALA A 18 3.42 43.21 -2.00
C ALA A 18 4.88 43.00 -2.44
N SER A 19 5.74 43.95 -2.06
CA SER A 19 7.17 43.82 -2.21
C SER A 19 7.58 42.56 -1.47
N LYS A 20 7.87 41.47 -2.19
CA LYS A 20 8.58 40.32 -1.62
C LYS A 20 9.94 40.86 -1.18
N SER A 21 10.06 41.19 0.12
CA SER A 21 11.34 41.47 0.74
C SER A 21 12.25 40.29 0.43
N GLY A 22 13.28 40.51 -0.39
CA GLY A 22 14.23 39.49 -0.82
C GLY A 22 15.15 39.07 0.32
N GLN A 23 14.60 38.46 1.36
CA GLN A 23 15.40 37.70 2.31
C GLN A 23 15.79 36.38 1.64
N LEU A 24 17.09 36.10 1.65
CA LEU A 24 17.61 34.77 1.34
C LEU A 24 17.27 33.86 2.51
N LEU A 25 16.67 32.71 2.21
CA LEU A 25 16.44 31.68 3.22
C LEU A 25 17.80 31.17 3.70
N ASN A 26 18.05 31.23 5.00
CA ASN A 26 19.25 30.64 5.61
C ASN A 26 18.92 29.30 6.26
N TYR A 27 19.96 28.52 6.54
CA TYR A 27 19.85 27.19 7.15
C TYR A 27 19.11 27.21 8.50
N ASP A 28 19.28 28.27 9.30
CA ASP A 28 18.67 28.38 10.64
C ASP A 28 17.14 28.31 10.61
N VAL A 29 16.50 28.91 9.60
CA VAL A 29 15.03 28.86 9.47
C VAL A 29 14.55 27.43 9.19
N LEU A 30 15.21 26.70 8.29
CA LEU A 30 14.87 25.30 8.02
C LEU A 30 15.15 24.43 9.23
N TYR A 31 16.27 24.64 9.91
CA TYR A 31 16.62 23.93 11.13
C TYR A 31 15.55 24.07 12.22
N GLU A 32 15.08 25.28 12.51
CA GLU A 32 14.02 25.50 13.49
C GLU A 32 12.69 24.85 13.09
N LEU A 33 12.33 24.91 11.81
CA LEU A 33 11.14 24.24 11.28
C LEU A 33 11.26 22.71 11.41
N ASN A 34 12.43 22.15 11.09
CA ASN A 34 12.71 20.72 11.19
C ASN A 34 12.64 20.22 12.61
N MET A 35 13.22 20.92 13.59
CA MET A 35 13.11 20.51 15.00
C MET A 35 11.65 20.45 15.47
N LYS A 36 10.85 21.47 15.12
CA LYS A 36 9.42 21.50 15.49
C LYS A 36 8.62 20.43 14.75
N LEU A 37 8.87 20.27 13.45
CA LEU A 37 8.22 19.25 12.63
C LEU A 37 8.52 17.85 13.17
N GLN A 38 9.78 17.57 13.50
CA GLN A 38 10.21 16.29 14.04
C GLN A 38 9.44 15.90 15.30
N GLY A 39 9.32 16.83 16.25
CA GLY A 39 8.54 16.61 17.47
C GLY A 39 7.05 16.32 17.20
N LEU A 40 6.43 17.07 16.28
CA LEU A 40 5.03 16.88 15.91
C LEU A 40 4.77 15.58 15.13
N VAL A 41 5.65 15.25 14.18
CA VAL A 41 5.57 14.00 13.41
C VAL A 41 5.78 12.81 14.34
N HIS A 42 6.73 12.85 15.26
CA HIS A 42 6.92 11.78 16.25
C HIS A 42 5.65 11.54 17.09
N GLN A 43 5.03 12.61 17.60
CA GLN A 43 3.75 12.50 18.32
C GLN A 43 2.63 11.93 17.46
N GLN A 44 2.58 12.33 16.18
CA GLN A 44 1.60 11.84 15.21
C GLN A 44 1.80 10.34 14.95
N LYS A 45 3.04 9.89 14.74
CA LYS A 45 3.37 8.47 14.54
C LYS A 45 3.02 7.63 15.76
N LEU A 46 3.28 8.12 16.98
CA LEU A 46 2.85 7.46 18.21
C LEU A 46 1.32 7.32 18.30
N ALA A 47 0.57 8.39 18.04
CA ALA A 47 -0.89 8.33 18.10
C ALA A 47 -1.49 7.42 17.01
N ALA A 48 -0.93 7.45 15.81
CA ALA A 48 -1.32 6.56 14.71
C ALA A 48 -1.00 5.09 15.02
N TRP A 49 0.18 4.80 15.55
CA TRP A 49 0.55 3.46 16.00
C TRP A 49 -0.40 2.93 17.09
N ASP A 50 -0.71 3.75 18.10
CA ASP A 50 -1.62 3.35 19.18
C ASP A 50 -3.02 3.01 18.65
N TYR A 51 -3.51 3.75 17.65
CA TYR A 51 -4.76 3.44 16.98
C TYR A 51 -4.68 2.17 16.13
N GLU A 52 -3.68 2.05 15.26
CA GLU A 52 -3.58 0.90 14.35
C GLU A 52 -3.28 -0.41 15.05
N THR A 53 -2.69 -0.34 16.24
CA THR A 53 -2.44 -1.50 17.10
C THR A 53 -3.52 -1.73 18.16
N ASN A 54 -4.43 -0.78 18.36
CA ASN A 54 -5.59 -0.90 19.23
C ASN A 54 -6.74 0.01 18.76
N LEU A 55 -7.60 -0.55 17.90
CA LEU A 55 -8.71 0.13 17.24
C LEU A 55 -9.82 0.45 18.25
N THR A 56 -9.77 1.64 18.83
CA THR A 56 -10.77 2.20 19.75
C THR A 56 -11.11 3.63 19.36
N ASP A 57 -12.32 4.07 19.70
CA ASP A 57 -12.76 5.46 19.46
C ASP A 57 -11.86 6.46 20.19
N PHE A 58 -11.38 6.11 21.39
CA PHE A 58 -10.43 6.93 22.15
C PHE A 58 -9.12 7.15 21.38
N ASN A 59 -8.51 6.07 20.87
CA ASN A 59 -7.27 6.18 20.11
C ASN A 59 -7.48 6.90 18.77
N LEU A 60 -8.63 6.68 18.12
CA LEU A 60 -9.00 7.39 16.90
C LEU A 60 -9.09 8.90 17.14
N GLU A 61 -9.80 9.31 18.19
CA GLU A 61 -9.96 10.72 18.54
C GLU A 61 -8.63 11.38 18.89
N ARG A 62 -7.77 10.69 19.65
CA ARG A 62 -6.41 11.15 19.93
C ARG A 62 -5.59 11.31 18.64
N LYS A 63 -5.62 10.32 17.74
CA LYS A 63 -4.94 10.37 16.44
C LYS A 63 -5.41 11.59 15.63
N LEU A 64 -6.72 11.76 15.45
CA LEU A 64 -7.29 12.86 14.67
C LEU A 64 -6.92 14.25 15.23
N ASN A 65 -6.88 14.39 16.55
CA ASN A 65 -6.48 15.65 17.18
C ASN A 65 -5.00 15.98 16.98
N VAL A 66 -4.12 14.97 16.96
CA VAL A 66 -2.70 15.17 16.65
C VAL A 66 -2.48 15.44 15.16
N ASP A 67 -3.19 14.74 14.28
CA ASP A 67 -3.17 14.98 12.83
C ASP A 67 -3.54 16.45 12.51
N LEU A 68 -4.55 17.01 13.21
CA LEU A 68 -4.94 18.41 13.05
C LEU A 68 -3.87 19.41 13.51
N LYS A 69 -3.17 19.12 14.61
CA LYS A 69 -2.07 19.96 15.11
C LYS A 69 -0.91 19.98 14.12
N LEU A 70 -0.55 18.81 13.58
CA LEU A 70 0.49 18.69 12.57
C LEU A 70 0.11 19.45 11.29
N ALA A 71 -1.12 19.27 10.80
CA ALA A 71 -1.61 19.97 9.61
C ALA A 71 -1.62 21.50 9.78
N SER A 72 -1.96 22.00 10.97
CA SER A 72 -1.87 23.44 11.29
C SER A 72 -0.44 23.94 11.17
N PHE A 73 0.51 23.24 11.79
CA PHE A 73 1.93 23.61 11.71
C PHE A 73 2.47 23.56 10.28
N GLN A 74 2.09 22.55 9.49
CA GLN A 74 2.53 22.45 8.09
C GLN A 74 2.05 23.63 7.26
N LYS A 75 0.83 24.13 7.49
CA LYS A 75 0.34 25.37 6.86
C LYS A 75 1.13 26.60 7.29
N GLU A 76 1.44 26.73 8.57
CA GLU A 76 2.26 27.83 9.09
C GLU A 76 3.66 27.80 8.48
N ALA A 77 4.27 26.62 8.41
CA ALA A 77 5.58 26.41 7.79
C ALA A 77 5.54 26.73 6.29
N HIS A 78 4.52 26.29 5.56
CA HIS A 78 4.29 26.65 4.16
C HIS A 78 4.23 28.18 3.98
N LEU A 79 3.41 28.87 4.79
CA LEU A 79 3.28 30.32 4.72
C LEU A 79 4.60 31.03 5.07
N ASN A 80 5.38 30.49 5.99
CA ASN A 80 6.70 31.02 6.32
C ASN A 80 7.65 30.90 5.13
N ILE A 81 7.81 29.70 4.57
CA ILE A 81 8.71 29.42 3.44
C ILE A 81 8.28 30.16 2.15
N SER A 82 6.97 30.38 1.95
CA SER A 82 6.44 31.07 0.76
C SER A 82 6.90 32.53 0.59
N ARG A 83 7.45 33.14 1.66
CA ARG A 83 7.96 34.51 1.66
C ARG A 83 9.33 34.65 1.00
N TYR A 84 10.08 33.54 0.92
CA TYR A 84 11.44 33.53 0.41
C TYR A 84 11.48 33.31 -1.10
N GLN A 85 12.55 33.79 -1.75
CA GLN A 85 12.80 33.54 -3.18
C GLN A 85 13.62 32.25 -3.34
N LEU A 86 12.94 31.12 -3.55
CA LEU A 86 13.62 29.81 -3.59
C LEU A 86 14.49 29.58 -4.84
N ASN A 87 14.16 30.23 -5.95
CA ASN A 87 14.90 30.06 -7.22
C ASN A 87 16.30 30.70 -7.18
N SER A 88 16.58 31.57 -6.20
CA SER A 88 17.89 32.18 -6.00
C SER A 88 18.77 31.43 -5.00
N ILE A 89 18.28 30.32 -4.43
CA ILE A 89 19.05 29.48 -3.51
C ILE A 89 19.99 28.59 -4.32
N SER A 90 21.30 28.71 -4.09
CA SER A 90 22.32 27.89 -4.77
C SER A 90 22.50 26.50 -4.18
N ASP A 91 22.22 26.33 -2.89
CA ASP A 91 22.27 25.02 -2.23
C ASP A 91 21.05 24.18 -2.62
N ILE A 92 21.31 23.07 -3.31
CA ILE A 92 20.26 22.18 -3.83
C ILE A 92 19.44 21.51 -2.74
N ASN A 93 20.04 21.23 -1.57
CA ASN A 93 19.34 20.58 -0.46
C ASN A 93 18.39 21.56 0.21
N ILE A 94 18.87 22.78 0.51
CA ILE A 94 18.03 23.86 1.05
C ILE A 94 16.89 24.17 0.07
N GLN A 95 17.19 24.24 -1.24
CA GLN A 95 16.18 24.48 -2.26
C GLN A 95 15.14 23.35 -2.30
N ARG A 96 15.58 22.09 -2.31
CA ARG A 96 14.70 20.92 -2.36
C ARG A 96 13.82 20.84 -1.12
N GLU A 97 14.40 20.97 0.07
CA GLU A 97 13.67 20.92 1.32
C GLU A 97 12.64 22.05 1.40
N SER A 98 13.00 23.25 0.97
CA SER A 98 12.06 24.38 0.89
C SER A 98 10.88 24.08 -0.03
N GLN A 99 11.11 23.42 -1.17
CA GLN A 99 10.04 22.99 -2.07
C GLN A 99 9.09 21.98 -1.37
N LEU A 100 9.63 21.07 -0.55
CA LEU A 100 8.83 20.09 0.22
C LEU A 100 8.01 20.75 1.35
N TYR A 101 8.43 21.90 1.86
CA TYR A 101 7.62 22.71 2.77
C TYR A 101 6.53 23.51 2.04
N LEU A 102 6.74 23.87 0.77
CA LEU A 102 5.72 24.52 -0.06
C LEU A 102 4.64 23.56 -0.54
N GLN A 103 4.87 22.25 -0.51
CA GLN A 103 3.88 21.26 -0.86
C GLN A 103 2.97 21.01 0.36
N LEU A 104 1.74 21.50 0.28
CA LEU A 104 0.65 21.08 1.15
C LEU A 104 -0.09 19.95 0.44
N GLU A 105 -0.39 18.88 1.15
CA GLU A 105 -1.12 17.74 0.62
C GLU A 105 -2.61 17.94 0.90
N GLU A 106 -3.23 16.95 1.54
CA GLU A 106 -4.59 17.04 2.06
C GLU A 106 -4.72 18.11 3.15
N GLU A 107 -3.62 18.55 3.76
CA GLU A 107 -3.64 19.58 4.80
C GLU A 107 -4.26 20.87 4.27
N VAL A 108 -4.16 21.17 2.97
CA VAL A 108 -4.72 22.40 2.35
C VAL A 108 -6.21 22.61 2.66
N LEU A 109 -6.96 21.53 2.91
CA LEU A 109 -8.38 21.55 3.28
C LEU A 109 -8.64 22.35 4.57
N SER A 110 -9.88 22.80 4.79
CA SER A 110 -10.27 23.37 6.10
C SER A 110 -10.08 22.33 7.22
N PRO A 111 -9.83 22.75 8.48
CA PRO A 111 -9.65 21.81 9.59
C PRO A 111 -10.80 20.80 9.71
N GLN A 112 -12.05 21.22 9.49
CA GLN A 112 -13.22 20.33 9.53
C GLN A 112 -13.17 19.28 8.41
N LYS A 113 -12.86 19.70 7.18
CA LYS A 113 -12.78 18.81 6.02
C LYS A 113 -11.60 17.85 6.10
N TYR A 114 -10.43 18.33 6.53
CA TYR A 114 -9.25 17.50 6.76
C TYR A 114 -9.53 16.43 7.83
N ARG A 115 -10.11 16.83 8.97
CA ARG A 115 -10.51 15.88 10.02
C ARG A 115 -11.48 14.83 9.48
N ARG A 116 -12.49 15.25 8.72
CA ARG A 116 -13.47 14.34 8.11
C ARG A 116 -12.82 13.37 7.14
N LEU A 117 -11.90 13.84 6.29
CA LEU A 117 -11.15 12.98 5.37
C LEU A 117 -10.35 11.90 6.12
N LYS A 118 -9.57 12.28 7.13
CA LYS A 118 -8.80 11.32 7.95
C LYS A 118 -9.71 10.34 8.71
N GLN A 119 -10.85 10.82 9.19
CA GLN A 119 -11.86 9.98 9.84
C GLN A 119 -12.46 8.96 8.87
N ILE A 120 -12.86 9.36 7.65
CA ILE A 120 -13.40 8.46 6.63
C ILE A 120 -12.41 7.34 6.28
N ILE A 121 -11.13 7.67 6.12
CA ILE A 121 -10.07 6.69 5.85
C ILE A 121 -9.97 5.69 7.01
N SER A 122 -9.88 6.18 8.26
CA SER A 122 -9.86 5.34 9.46
C SER A 122 -11.11 4.45 9.60
N GLU A 123 -12.30 4.97 9.28
CA GLU A 123 -13.56 4.22 9.29
C GLU A 123 -13.55 3.08 8.27
N MET A 124 -13.13 3.34 7.03
CA MET A 124 -13.02 2.29 6.00
C MET A 124 -12.00 1.21 6.40
N ILE A 125 -10.84 1.59 6.93
CA ILE A 125 -9.82 0.65 7.43
C ILE A 125 -10.36 -0.18 8.59
N THR A 126 -11.13 0.43 9.51
CA THR A 126 -11.75 -0.27 10.64
C THR A 126 -12.79 -1.27 10.15
N ILE A 127 -13.69 -0.88 9.25
CA ILE A 127 -14.66 -1.79 8.62
C ILE A 127 -13.95 -2.98 7.98
N TYR A 128 -12.89 -2.72 7.20
CA TYR A 128 -12.11 -3.76 6.55
C TYR A 128 -11.48 -4.73 7.56
N SER A 129 -10.85 -4.19 8.61
CA SER A 129 -10.06 -4.95 9.59
C SER A 129 -10.91 -5.74 10.60
N THR A 130 -12.12 -5.26 10.90
CA THR A 130 -12.97 -5.82 11.96
C THR A 130 -14.16 -6.62 11.45
N ALA A 131 -14.46 -6.56 10.16
CA ALA A 131 -15.59 -7.29 9.60
C ALA A 131 -15.44 -8.81 9.80
N LYS A 132 -16.49 -9.39 10.38
CA LYS A 132 -16.65 -10.82 10.63
C LYS A 132 -17.68 -11.42 9.68
N ILE A 133 -17.53 -12.70 9.36
CA ILE A 133 -18.49 -13.47 8.56
C ILE A 133 -18.88 -14.77 9.27
N CYS A 134 -19.97 -15.38 8.82
CA CYS A 134 -20.45 -16.64 9.38
C CYS A 134 -19.84 -17.85 8.70
N HIS A 135 -19.67 -18.95 9.43
CA HIS A 135 -19.11 -20.20 8.90
C HIS A 135 -20.01 -20.79 7.80
N TYR A 136 -19.40 -21.37 6.76
CA TYR A 136 -20.14 -22.01 5.65
C TYR A 136 -21.07 -23.13 6.14
N ASN A 137 -20.54 -24.02 6.98
CA ASN A 137 -21.28 -25.16 7.52
C ASN A 137 -22.10 -24.82 8.78
N ASN A 138 -21.95 -23.61 9.34
CA ASN A 138 -22.71 -23.18 10.51
C ASN A 138 -23.02 -21.67 10.46
N PRO A 139 -24.10 -21.28 9.76
CA PRO A 139 -24.46 -19.87 9.56
C PRO A 139 -24.79 -19.10 10.85
N SER A 140 -24.99 -19.78 11.99
CA SER A 140 -25.24 -19.12 13.28
C SER A 140 -23.97 -18.67 13.99
N LYS A 141 -22.81 -19.22 13.60
CA LYS A 141 -21.50 -18.85 14.16
C LYS A 141 -20.86 -17.80 13.26
N CYS A 142 -20.72 -16.55 13.74
CA CYS A 142 -20.26 -15.40 12.96
C CYS A 142 -19.01 -14.73 13.56
N ASP A 143 -17.95 -15.51 13.70
CA ASP A 143 -16.70 -15.10 14.32
C ASP A 143 -15.47 -15.14 13.40
N LEU A 144 -15.62 -15.57 12.13
CA LEU A 144 -14.50 -15.63 11.17
C LEU A 144 -14.01 -14.24 10.81
N VAL A 145 -12.72 -13.98 11.02
CA VAL A 145 -12.02 -12.74 10.65
C VAL A 145 -11.08 -12.95 9.47
N LEU A 146 -10.66 -11.85 8.81
CA LEU A 146 -9.75 -11.92 7.66
C LEU A 146 -8.48 -12.73 7.97
N GLN A 147 -7.82 -12.36 9.07
CA GLN A 147 -6.58 -12.97 9.54
C GLN A 147 -6.76 -13.51 10.96
N PRO A 148 -6.51 -14.80 11.24
CA PRO A 148 -6.02 -15.82 10.31
C PRO A 148 -7.11 -16.55 9.50
N ASP A 149 -8.37 -16.54 9.96
CA ASP A 149 -9.35 -17.57 9.58
C ASP A 149 -9.72 -17.61 8.09
N ILE A 150 -10.07 -16.46 7.48
CA ILE A 150 -10.45 -16.42 6.06
C ILE A 150 -9.25 -16.73 5.17
N GLU A 151 -8.06 -16.23 5.51
CA GLU A 151 -6.83 -16.57 4.77
C GLU A 151 -6.54 -18.08 4.83
N ASP A 152 -6.74 -18.73 5.97
CA ASP A 152 -6.58 -20.18 6.11
C ASP A 152 -7.62 -20.96 5.28
N ILE A 153 -8.87 -20.51 5.25
CA ILE A 153 -9.88 -21.12 4.37
C ILE A 153 -9.42 -21.06 2.89
N PHE A 154 -8.84 -19.94 2.45
CA PHE A 154 -8.37 -19.78 1.08
C PHE A 154 -7.10 -20.57 0.75
N SER A 155 -6.21 -20.75 1.72
CA SER A 155 -4.97 -21.51 1.53
C SER A 155 -5.15 -23.02 1.66
N GLU A 156 -6.12 -23.48 2.46
CA GLU A 156 -6.30 -24.90 2.81
C GLU A 156 -7.53 -25.56 2.16
N SER A 157 -8.64 -24.82 1.97
CA SER A 157 -9.89 -25.44 1.50
C SER A 157 -9.79 -25.91 0.05
N SER A 158 -10.31 -27.12 -0.19
CA SER A 158 -10.49 -27.68 -1.53
C SER A 158 -11.93 -27.60 -2.03
N SER A 159 -12.85 -27.06 -1.22
CA SER A 159 -14.27 -26.94 -1.55
C SER A 159 -14.55 -25.67 -2.34
N GLU A 160 -14.95 -25.82 -3.60
CA GLU A 160 -15.36 -24.71 -4.47
C GLU A 160 -16.48 -23.87 -3.83
N ALA A 161 -17.46 -24.54 -3.22
CA ALA A 161 -18.62 -23.90 -2.61
C ALA A 161 -18.27 -23.12 -1.34
N GLU A 162 -17.36 -23.65 -0.50
CA GLU A 162 -16.89 -22.95 0.70
C GLU A 162 -16.08 -21.70 0.34
N LEU A 163 -15.18 -21.82 -0.65
CA LEU A 163 -14.41 -20.69 -1.17
C LEU A 163 -15.34 -19.62 -1.76
N ALA A 164 -16.35 -20.02 -2.54
CA ALA A 164 -17.31 -19.10 -3.14
C ALA A 164 -18.14 -18.39 -2.05
N TYR A 165 -18.68 -19.13 -1.08
CA TYR A 165 -19.43 -18.58 0.03
C TYR A 165 -18.58 -17.57 0.82
N THR A 166 -17.36 -17.95 1.22
CA THR A 166 -16.46 -17.11 2.01
C THR A 166 -16.11 -15.82 1.25
N TRP A 167 -15.84 -15.94 -0.05
CA TRP A 167 -15.61 -14.80 -0.95
C TRP A 167 -16.76 -13.81 -0.96
N ILE A 168 -17.99 -14.31 -1.09
CA ILE A 168 -19.23 -13.51 -1.17
C ILE A 168 -19.51 -12.83 0.17
N GLN A 169 -19.47 -13.60 1.26
CA GLN A 169 -19.77 -13.07 2.59
C GLN A 169 -18.79 -11.97 2.98
N ARG A 170 -17.50 -12.14 2.69
CA ARG A 170 -16.48 -11.13 2.97
C ARG A 170 -16.77 -9.82 2.22
N ARG A 171 -17.13 -9.91 0.94
CA ARG A 171 -17.48 -8.73 0.12
C ARG A 171 -18.75 -8.04 0.59
N ASN A 172 -19.76 -8.80 0.98
CA ASN A 172 -20.99 -8.25 1.53
C ASN A 172 -20.79 -7.59 2.91
N ALA A 173 -19.86 -8.12 3.73
CA ALA A 173 -19.59 -7.58 5.06
C ALA A 173 -18.83 -6.24 5.05
N VAL A 174 -18.09 -5.95 3.97
CA VAL A 174 -17.22 -4.76 3.83
C VAL A 174 -17.71 -3.79 2.76
N GLY A 175 -17.82 -4.25 1.51
CA GLY A 175 -17.99 -3.40 0.33
C GLY A 175 -19.13 -2.39 0.50
N PRO A 176 -20.38 -2.83 0.72
CA PRO A 176 -21.53 -1.94 0.86
C PRO A 176 -21.34 -0.84 1.92
N LYS A 177 -20.66 -1.14 3.03
CA LYS A 177 -20.41 -0.18 4.12
C LYS A 177 -19.36 0.87 3.74
N CYS A 178 -18.36 0.49 2.95
CA CYS A 178 -17.33 1.42 2.45
C CYS A 178 -17.82 2.28 1.28
N ARG A 179 -18.91 1.91 0.60
CA ARG A 179 -19.31 2.55 -0.68
C ARG A 179 -19.60 4.06 -0.56
N ASN A 180 -20.33 4.49 0.46
CA ASN A 180 -20.66 5.90 0.65
C ASN A 180 -19.47 6.69 1.21
N LEU A 181 -18.74 6.09 2.15
CA LEU A 181 -17.48 6.63 2.68
C LEU A 181 -16.48 6.90 1.55
N PHE A 182 -16.33 5.97 0.61
CA PHE A 182 -15.43 6.12 -0.51
C PHE A 182 -15.86 7.25 -1.48
N GLN A 183 -17.16 7.48 -1.66
CA GLN A 183 -17.64 8.62 -2.46
C GLN A 183 -17.26 9.96 -1.83
N GLU A 184 -17.43 10.09 -0.51
CA GLU A 184 -17.04 11.29 0.24
C GLU A 184 -15.51 11.48 0.25
N TYR A 185 -14.74 10.39 0.40
CA TYR A 185 -13.29 10.39 0.23
C TYR A 185 -12.88 10.96 -1.13
N VAL A 186 -13.44 10.45 -2.23
CA VAL A 186 -13.14 10.94 -3.59
C VAL A 186 -13.45 12.44 -3.73
N GLN A 187 -14.54 12.93 -3.13
CA GLN A 187 -14.89 14.35 -3.17
C GLN A 187 -13.87 15.22 -2.45
N LEU A 188 -13.52 14.86 -1.20
CA LEU A 188 -12.58 15.63 -0.38
C LEU A 188 -11.15 15.59 -0.93
N THR A 189 -10.68 14.44 -1.39
CA THR A 189 -9.35 14.31 -2.00
C THR A 189 -9.26 15.10 -3.31
N ASN A 190 -10.31 15.09 -4.14
CA ASN A 190 -10.34 15.93 -5.35
C ASN A 190 -10.49 17.43 -5.05
N GLU A 191 -11.11 17.81 -3.94
CA GLU A 191 -11.10 19.19 -3.46
C GLU A 191 -9.68 19.62 -3.09
N ALA A 192 -8.97 18.81 -2.28
CA ALA A 192 -7.58 19.08 -1.91
C ALA A 192 -6.67 19.20 -3.15
N ALA A 193 -6.77 18.25 -4.08
CA ALA A 193 -6.00 18.27 -5.32
C ALA A 193 -6.20 19.57 -6.12
N ARG A 194 -7.45 20.03 -6.26
CA ARG A 194 -7.78 21.29 -6.94
C ARG A 194 -7.28 22.52 -6.20
N MET A 195 -7.33 22.52 -4.88
CA MET A 195 -6.74 23.59 -4.06
C MET A 195 -5.21 23.66 -4.20
N ASN A 196 -4.57 22.52 -4.48
CA ASN A 196 -3.14 22.43 -4.80
C ASN A 196 -2.82 22.67 -6.29
N GLY A 197 -3.80 23.07 -7.11
CA GLY A 197 -3.59 23.44 -8.51
C GLY A 197 -3.62 22.29 -9.53
N PHE A 198 -4.01 21.09 -9.11
CA PHE A 198 -4.17 19.93 -10.00
C PHE A 198 -5.60 19.81 -10.53
N ALA A 199 -5.80 19.11 -11.65
CA ALA A 199 -7.15 18.88 -12.16
C ALA A 199 -7.98 17.98 -11.22
N ASP A 200 -7.34 16.92 -10.71
CA ASP A 200 -7.92 15.95 -9.81
C ASP A 200 -6.83 15.16 -9.06
N ALA A 201 -7.24 14.34 -8.10
CA ALA A 201 -6.31 13.58 -7.26
C ALA A 201 -5.50 12.51 -8.03
N SER A 202 -5.95 12.07 -9.21
CA SER A 202 -5.21 11.12 -10.05
C SER A 202 -3.98 11.73 -10.72
N GLU A 203 -3.89 13.06 -10.76
CA GLU A 203 -2.71 13.81 -11.18
C GLU A 203 -1.81 14.10 -9.98
N TYR A 204 -2.42 14.57 -8.88
CA TYR A 204 -1.74 14.86 -7.62
C TYR A 204 -0.89 13.67 -7.11
N TYR A 205 -1.46 12.46 -7.05
CA TYR A 205 -0.72 11.28 -6.58
C TYR A 205 0.44 10.84 -7.48
N LEU A 206 0.58 11.40 -8.69
CA LEU A 206 1.73 11.11 -9.55
C LEU A 206 2.93 12.02 -9.30
N LEU A 207 2.74 13.10 -8.54
CA LEU A 207 3.79 14.09 -8.24
C LEU A 207 5.02 13.43 -7.61
N GLU A 208 4.79 12.44 -6.76
CA GLU A 208 5.80 11.65 -6.05
C GLU A 208 6.77 10.91 -6.98
N TYR A 209 6.33 10.54 -8.18
CA TYR A 209 7.19 9.83 -9.14
C TYR A 209 8.08 10.77 -9.94
N THR A 210 7.77 12.08 -9.97
CA THR A 210 8.48 13.09 -10.77
C THR A 210 8.68 12.68 -12.24
N ASP A 211 7.71 11.91 -12.77
CA ASP A 211 7.76 11.30 -14.10
C ASP A 211 6.41 11.45 -14.80
N GLU A 212 6.29 12.46 -15.65
CA GLU A 212 5.07 12.75 -16.41
C GLU A 212 4.61 11.58 -17.29
N CYS A 213 5.53 10.67 -17.65
CA CYS A 213 5.27 9.52 -18.51
C CYS A 213 4.90 8.25 -17.73
N ILE A 214 4.77 8.30 -16.40
CA ILE A 214 4.56 7.12 -15.55
C ILE A 214 3.34 6.30 -15.96
N LYS A 215 2.22 6.95 -16.31
CA LYS A 215 0.98 6.29 -16.79
C LYS A 215 1.24 5.47 -18.07
N GLU A 216 1.99 6.01 -19.04
CA GLU A 216 2.32 5.31 -20.28
C GLU A 216 3.38 4.22 -20.07
N LYS A 217 4.36 4.44 -19.18
CA LYS A 217 5.34 3.40 -18.79
C LYS A 217 4.65 2.19 -18.16
N LEU A 218 3.72 2.40 -17.23
CA LEU A 218 2.96 1.30 -16.61
C LEU A 218 2.13 0.52 -17.64
N LYS A 219 1.48 1.22 -18.58
CA LYS A 219 0.76 0.59 -19.69
C LYS A 219 1.70 -0.19 -20.61
N HIS A 220 2.90 0.33 -20.88
CA HIS A 220 3.94 -0.37 -21.63
C HIS A 220 4.39 -1.66 -20.92
N TYR A 221 4.70 -1.60 -19.62
CA TYR A 221 5.07 -2.77 -18.82
C TYR A 221 3.94 -3.81 -18.76
N ASN A 222 2.70 -3.36 -18.56
CA ASN A 222 1.51 -4.20 -18.59
C ASN A 222 1.36 -4.94 -19.93
N ARG A 223 1.66 -4.28 -21.05
CA ARG A 223 1.69 -4.93 -22.38
C ARG A 223 2.85 -5.92 -22.51
N ARG A 224 4.06 -5.55 -22.08
CA ARG A 224 5.24 -6.45 -22.16
C ARG A 224 5.10 -7.70 -21.32
N LEU A 225 4.45 -7.61 -20.15
CA LEU A 225 4.22 -8.75 -19.27
C LEU A 225 3.10 -9.68 -19.78
N ARG A 226 2.32 -9.26 -20.79
CA ARG A 226 1.11 -9.97 -21.23
C ARG A 226 1.36 -11.38 -21.71
N PRO A 227 2.36 -11.64 -22.57
CA PRO A 227 2.62 -12.99 -23.05
C PRO A 227 2.92 -13.98 -21.91
N LEU A 228 3.73 -13.57 -20.93
CA LEU A 228 4.05 -14.42 -19.77
C LEU A 228 2.82 -14.67 -18.89
N TYR A 229 2.02 -13.63 -18.62
CA TYR A 229 0.82 -13.76 -17.81
C TYR A 229 -0.22 -14.67 -18.47
N GLU A 230 -0.45 -14.56 -19.78
CA GLU A 230 -1.42 -15.39 -20.49
C GLU A 230 -1.02 -16.88 -20.48
N GLN A 231 0.27 -17.19 -20.58
CA GLN A 231 0.77 -18.58 -20.43
C GLN A 231 0.57 -19.10 -19.01
N LEU A 232 0.89 -18.30 -18.00
CA LEU A 232 0.68 -18.65 -16.59
C LEU A 232 -0.80 -18.87 -16.28
N HIS A 233 -1.67 -17.94 -16.71
CA HIS A 233 -3.12 -18.00 -16.57
C HIS A 233 -3.70 -19.25 -17.22
N ALA A 234 -3.34 -19.54 -18.48
CA ALA A 234 -3.82 -20.71 -19.20
C ALA A 234 -3.38 -22.03 -18.54
N TYR A 235 -2.12 -22.10 -18.07
CA TYR A 235 -1.60 -23.24 -17.34
C TYR A 235 -2.37 -23.49 -16.03
N ILE A 236 -2.58 -22.42 -15.24
CA ILE A 236 -3.32 -22.50 -13.98
C ILE A 236 -4.77 -22.89 -14.23
N ARG A 237 -5.44 -22.28 -15.22
CA ARG A 237 -6.80 -22.66 -15.62
C ARG A 237 -6.90 -24.15 -15.94
N SER A 238 -5.91 -24.68 -16.69
CA SER A 238 -5.84 -26.12 -17.00
C SER A 238 -5.71 -26.97 -15.73
N LYS A 239 -4.84 -26.59 -14.79
CA LYS A 239 -4.66 -27.30 -13.51
C LYS A 239 -5.88 -27.23 -12.62
N LEU A 240 -6.49 -26.06 -12.48
CA LEU A 240 -7.72 -25.89 -11.70
C LEU A 240 -8.87 -26.68 -12.33
N ARG A 241 -9.00 -26.72 -13.67
CA ARG A 241 -10.01 -27.55 -14.35
C ARG A 241 -9.82 -29.03 -14.10
N LYS A 242 -8.57 -29.52 -13.99
CA LYS A 242 -8.31 -30.92 -13.57
C LYS A 242 -8.79 -31.21 -12.14
N LYS A 243 -8.73 -30.22 -11.24
CA LYS A 243 -9.17 -30.36 -9.84
C LYS A 243 -10.69 -30.18 -9.66
N TYR A 244 -11.26 -29.13 -10.23
CA TYR A 244 -12.65 -28.69 -10.03
C TYR A 244 -13.60 -29.09 -11.17
N GLY A 245 -13.10 -29.74 -12.21
CA GLY A 245 -13.89 -30.22 -13.34
C GLY A 245 -14.53 -29.10 -14.17
N ASN A 246 -15.75 -29.34 -14.63
CA ASN A 246 -16.45 -28.50 -15.59
C ASN A 246 -16.90 -27.13 -15.03
N CYS A 247 -16.80 -26.89 -13.72
CA CYS A 247 -17.05 -25.59 -13.10
C CYS A 247 -16.11 -24.49 -13.64
N ILE A 248 -14.97 -24.89 -14.21
CA ILE A 248 -14.01 -23.98 -14.84
C ILE A 248 -14.04 -24.20 -16.35
N SER A 249 -14.56 -23.21 -17.08
CA SER A 249 -14.58 -23.21 -18.55
C SER A 249 -13.16 -23.18 -19.14
N GLU A 250 -12.99 -23.80 -20.32
CA GLU A 250 -11.72 -23.81 -21.05
C GLU A 250 -11.36 -22.45 -21.63
N THR A 251 -12.35 -21.60 -21.89
CA THR A 251 -12.18 -20.34 -22.60
C THR A 251 -12.57 -19.13 -21.78
N ALA A 252 -13.46 -19.30 -20.79
CA ALA A 252 -13.91 -18.19 -19.95
C ALA A 252 -12.85 -17.75 -18.92
N PRO A 253 -13.03 -16.54 -18.32
CA PRO A 253 -12.28 -16.09 -17.16
C PRO A 253 -12.32 -17.08 -15.98
N ILE A 254 -11.23 -17.13 -15.20
CA ILE A 254 -11.14 -17.97 -13.99
C ILE A 254 -11.99 -17.34 -12.88
N PRO A 255 -12.83 -18.12 -12.15
CA PRO A 255 -13.51 -17.61 -10.97
C PRO A 255 -12.52 -17.13 -9.90
N ALA A 256 -12.66 -15.89 -9.45
CA ALA A 256 -11.67 -15.21 -8.60
C ALA A 256 -11.46 -15.90 -7.23
N HIS A 257 -12.44 -16.64 -6.73
CA HIS A 257 -12.37 -17.33 -5.43
C HIS A 257 -11.51 -18.59 -5.44
N LEU A 258 -11.01 -19.05 -6.59
CA LEU A 258 -10.27 -20.31 -6.72
C LEU A 258 -8.75 -20.16 -6.81
N LEU A 259 -8.24 -18.98 -6.42
CA LEU A 259 -6.84 -18.60 -6.66
C LEU A 259 -5.99 -18.59 -5.38
N GLY A 260 -6.50 -19.16 -4.28
CA GLY A 260 -5.73 -19.34 -3.05
C GLY A 260 -5.54 -18.06 -2.24
N ASP A 261 -6.25 -16.99 -2.60
CA ASP A 261 -6.24 -15.68 -1.96
C ASP A 261 -7.62 -15.03 -2.11
N ILE A 262 -8.15 -14.49 -1.03
CA ILE A 262 -9.47 -13.85 -0.96
C ILE A 262 -9.60 -12.65 -1.93
N SER A 263 -8.48 -11.99 -2.21
CA SER A 263 -8.41 -10.84 -3.12
C SER A 263 -8.02 -11.22 -4.55
N ALA A 264 -7.59 -12.47 -4.78
CA ALA A 264 -7.01 -12.98 -6.02
C ALA A 264 -5.80 -12.17 -6.55
N GLN A 265 -5.14 -11.40 -5.69
CA GLN A 265 -3.95 -10.61 -6.02
C GLN A 265 -2.72 -11.48 -6.14
N LYS A 266 -2.55 -12.45 -5.23
CA LYS A 266 -1.44 -13.39 -5.22
C LYS A 266 -2.00 -14.80 -5.37
N TRP A 267 -1.33 -15.65 -6.14
CA TRP A 267 -1.81 -17.00 -6.42
C TRP A 267 -0.96 -18.07 -5.71
N GLY A 268 -0.21 -17.67 -4.67
CA GLY A 268 0.69 -18.55 -3.92
C GLY A 268 -0.02 -19.76 -3.30
N GLY A 269 -1.22 -19.56 -2.74
CA GLY A 269 -2.00 -20.60 -2.07
C GLY A 269 -2.39 -21.79 -2.96
N ILE A 270 -2.47 -21.62 -4.29
CA ILE A 270 -2.71 -22.74 -5.22
C ILE A 270 -1.42 -23.43 -5.70
N GLY A 271 -0.26 -22.99 -5.22
CA GLY A 271 1.04 -23.59 -5.54
C GLY A 271 1.04 -25.11 -5.41
N PRO A 272 0.72 -25.70 -4.25
CA PRO A 272 0.77 -27.14 -4.01
C PRO A 272 0.01 -27.99 -5.04
N ILE A 273 -1.14 -27.51 -5.53
CA ILE A 273 -1.98 -28.26 -6.49
C ILE A 273 -1.65 -27.97 -7.96
N THR A 274 -0.82 -26.97 -8.25
CA THR A 274 -0.54 -26.53 -9.62
C THR A 274 0.93 -26.69 -10.03
N LEU A 275 1.80 -27.17 -9.13
CA LEU A 275 3.22 -27.37 -9.39
C LEU A 275 3.51 -28.09 -10.72
N PRO A 276 4.52 -27.61 -11.49
CA PRO A 276 5.01 -28.30 -12.68
C PRO A 276 5.60 -29.68 -12.39
N TYR A 277 6.45 -29.78 -11.35
CA TYR A 277 7.17 -31.01 -10.97
C TYR A 277 6.93 -31.35 -9.49
N PRO A 278 5.78 -31.94 -9.12
CA PRO A 278 5.46 -32.25 -7.72
C PRO A 278 6.52 -33.09 -7.01
N GLU A 279 7.24 -33.95 -7.74
CA GLU A 279 8.29 -34.82 -7.22
C GLU A 279 9.57 -34.07 -6.79
N ALA A 280 9.76 -32.84 -7.26
CA ALA A 280 10.91 -31.99 -6.95
C ALA A 280 10.53 -30.81 -6.02
N PHE A 281 9.38 -30.89 -5.37
CA PHE A 281 8.89 -29.87 -4.44
C PHE A 281 9.23 -30.24 -2.99
N GLU A 282 9.76 -29.27 -2.26
CA GLU A 282 9.96 -29.34 -0.82
C GLU A 282 9.32 -28.09 -0.23
N ASP A 283 8.33 -28.28 0.65
CA ASP A 283 7.55 -27.19 1.20
C ASP A 283 8.32 -26.46 2.30
N LEU A 284 8.67 -25.20 2.02
CA LEU A 284 9.32 -24.32 2.98
C LEU A 284 8.51 -24.18 4.28
N SER A 285 7.18 -24.10 4.18
CA SER A 285 6.30 -23.94 5.34
C SER A 285 6.35 -25.17 6.24
N GLU A 286 6.37 -26.36 5.67
CA GLU A 286 6.52 -27.60 6.43
C GLU A 286 7.91 -27.74 7.05
N ASN A 287 8.96 -27.28 6.37
CA ASN A 287 10.31 -27.28 6.93
C ASN A 287 10.47 -26.29 8.08
N LEU A 288 9.88 -25.09 7.97
CA LEU A 288 9.83 -24.11 9.06
C LEU A 288 9.11 -24.69 10.28
N LYS A 289 7.94 -25.30 10.07
CA LYS A 289 7.19 -25.99 11.13
C LYS A 289 7.98 -27.13 11.79
N LYS A 290 8.61 -28.01 11.01
CA LYS A 290 9.42 -29.14 11.51
C LYS A 290 10.59 -28.69 12.40
N GLN A 291 11.16 -27.52 12.09
CA GLN A 291 12.25 -26.93 12.86
C GLN A 291 11.77 -25.95 13.95
N ALA A 292 10.45 -25.88 14.18
CA ALA A 292 9.81 -25.03 15.18
C ALA A 292 10.17 -23.53 15.04
N TYR A 293 10.37 -23.04 13.81
CA TYR A 293 10.56 -21.61 13.58
C TYR A 293 9.34 -20.82 14.01
N THR A 294 9.55 -19.78 14.81
CA THR A 294 8.57 -18.70 14.96
C THR A 294 8.79 -17.63 13.90
N ILE A 295 7.82 -16.73 13.71
CA ILE A 295 8.01 -15.60 12.81
C ILE A 295 9.12 -14.65 13.28
N THR A 296 9.34 -14.56 14.60
CA THR A 296 10.44 -13.78 15.17
C THR A 296 11.79 -14.41 14.85
N ASP A 297 11.89 -15.74 14.81
CA ASP A 297 13.12 -16.41 14.40
C ASP A 297 13.41 -16.17 12.91
N ILE A 298 12.37 -16.18 12.07
CA ILE A 298 12.47 -15.79 10.66
C ILE A 298 12.93 -14.33 10.52
N ALA A 299 12.46 -13.42 11.38
CA ALA A 299 12.94 -12.04 11.41
C ALA A 299 14.41 -11.94 11.80
N ARG A 300 14.89 -12.78 12.72
CA ARG A 300 16.33 -12.86 13.03
C ARG A 300 17.14 -13.36 11.84
N LEU A 301 16.63 -14.35 11.10
CA LEU A 301 17.26 -14.78 9.84
C LEU A 301 17.35 -13.63 8.83
N ALA A 302 16.31 -12.80 8.72
CA ALA A 302 16.33 -11.62 7.86
C ALA A 302 17.35 -10.57 8.34
N GLU A 303 17.49 -10.32 9.64
CA GLU A 303 18.56 -9.48 10.19
C GLU A 303 19.96 -10.04 9.83
N ASP A 304 20.18 -11.35 10.01
CA ASP A 304 21.45 -11.98 9.67
C ASP A 304 21.76 -11.92 8.17
N PHE A 305 20.73 -12.05 7.32
CA PHE A 305 20.84 -11.83 5.88
C PHE A 305 21.30 -10.40 5.58
N HIS A 306 20.68 -9.39 6.17
CA HIS A 306 21.09 -7.99 6.00
C HIS A 306 22.53 -7.74 6.48
N ARG A 307 22.90 -8.28 7.65
CA ARG A 307 24.27 -8.17 8.18
C ARG A 307 25.30 -8.83 7.28
N SER A 308 24.96 -9.93 6.61
CA SER A 308 25.83 -10.57 5.61
C SER A 308 26.12 -9.68 4.39
N LEU A 309 25.26 -8.67 4.14
CA LEU A 309 25.43 -7.63 3.13
C LEU A 309 26.09 -6.36 3.69
N ASN A 310 26.63 -6.41 4.91
CA ASN A 310 27.21 -5.28 5.63
C ASN A 310 26.20 -4.14 5.93
N LEU A 311 24.92 -4.48 6.06
CA LEU A 311 23.88 -3.55 6.52
C LEU A 311 23.77 -3.57 8.05
N SER A 312 23.10 -2.54 8.58
CA SER A 312 22.95 -2.30 10.01
C SER A 312 22.16 -3.41 10.73
N LYS A 313 22.46 -3.65 12.00
CA LYS A 313 21.59 -4.44 12.89
C LYS A 313 20.29 -3.68 13.17
N MET A 314 19.18 -4.38 13.42
CA MET A 314 17.97 -3.75 13.93
C MET A 314 18.21 -3.20 15.34
N PRO A 315 17.72 -1.98 15.65
CA PRO A 315 17.78 -1.42 17.00
C PRO A 315 17.09 -2.30 18.03
N HIS A 316 17.47 -2.19 19.31
CA HIS A 316 16.80 -2.94 20.39
C HIS A 316 15.30 -2.63 20.46
N SER A 317 14.93 -1.35 20.30
CA SER A 317 13.55 -0.85 20.26
C SER A 317 12.70 -1.55 19.20
N PHE A 318 13.28 -1.92 18.06
CA PHE A 318 12.57 -2.65 17.00
C PHE A 318 12.04 -3.99 17.52
N TRP A 319 12.86 -4.77 18.22
CA TRP A 319 12.46 -6.08 18.75
C TRP A 319 11.46 -5.96 19.90
N GLU A 320 11.61 -4.93 20.73
CA GLU A 320 10.76 -4.71 21.90
C GLU A 320 9.37 -4.18 21.51
N LYS A 321 9.29 -3.31 20.50
CA LYS A 321 8.06 -2.55 20.18
C LYS A 321 7.34 -3.02 18.92
N SER A 322 7.95 -3.83 18.06
CA SER A 322 7.30 -4.36 16.85
C SER A 322 6.27 -5.44 17.18
N ILE A 323 5.29 -5.59 16.29
CA ILE A 323 4.26 -6.63 16.37
C ILE A 323 4.39 -7.49 15.11
N PHE A 324 4.88 -8.72 15.27
CA PHE A 324 5.04 -9.69 14.18
C PHE A 324 3.84 -10.63 14.03
N THR A 325 3.14 -10.90 15.14
CA THR A 325 1.99 -11.80 15.21
C THR A 325 0.76 -11.05 15.73
N LYS A 326 -0.42 -11.54 15.38
CA LYS A 326 -1.68 -10.96 15.84
C LYS A 326 -1.79 -11.07 17.36
N SER A 327 -2.12 -9.95 18.02
CA SER A 327 -2.41 -9.93 19.45
C SER A 327 -3.82 -10.47 19.72
N SER A 328 -3.98 -11.28 20.78
CA SER A 328 -5.27 -11.78 21.26
C SER A 328 -6.09 -10.72 22.03
N ASP A 329 -5.41 -9.74 22.62
CA ASP A 329 -5.99 -8.90 23.67
C ASP A 329 -6.57 -7.59 23.12
N ARG A 330 -6.34 -7.31 21.83
CA ARG A 330 -6.73 -6.06 21.18
C ARG A 330 -7.11 -6.26 19.73
N THR A 331 -8.03 -5.42 19.28
CA THR A 331 -8.40 -5.36 17.88
C THR A 331 -7.42 -4.44 17.16
N MET A 332 -6.77 -4.93 16.10
CA MET A 332 -5.73 -4.19 15.40
C MET A 332 -5.83 -4.38 13.88
N THR A 333 -5.15 -3.51 13.14
CA THR A 333 -4.98 -3.67 11.70
C THR A 333 -3.85 -4.68 11.42
N CYS A 334 -4.17 -5.74 10.69
CA CYS A 334 -3.20 -6.80 10.40
C CYS A 334 -2.45 -6.61 9.06
N HIS A 335 -2.90 -5.69 8.21
CA HIS A 335 -2.17 -5.34 6.99
C HIS A 335 -0.72 -4.93 7.36
N PRO A 336 0.31 -5.59 6.77
CA PRO A 336 1.69 -5.31 7.10
C PRO A 336 2.09 -3.86 6.81
N SER A 337 2.92 -3.29 7.67
CA SER A 337 3.45 -1.92 7.52
C SER A 337 4.72 -1.74 8.35
N VAL A 338 5.53 -0.75 7.97
CA VAL A 338 6.71 -0.32 8.71
C VAL A 338 6.63 1.16 9.07
N TRP A 339 7.26 1.52 10.19
CA TRP A 339 7.08 2.82 10.81
C TRP A 339 8.43 3.41 11.19
N ASP A 340 8.78 4.56 10.61
CA ASP A 340 9.78 5.48 11.13
C ASP A 340 9.06 6.48 12.05
N PHE A 341 9.42 6.51 13.33
CA PHE A 341 8.86 7.44 14.31
C PHE A 341 9.56 8.81 14.30
N CYS A 342 10.48 9.01 13.35
CA CYS A 342 11.18 10.25 13.05
C CYS A 342 12.03 10.81 14.22
N ASP A 343 12.31 10.02 15.26
CA ASP A 343 13.25 10.37 16.34
C ASP A 343 14.68 9.87 16.07
N GLY A 344 14.89 9.14 14.96
CA GLY A 344 16.17 8.54 14.58
C GLY A 344 16.54 7.30 15.38
N GLN A 345 15.62 6.72 16.17
CA GLN A 345 15.89 5.62 17.09
C GLN A 345 14.79 4.56 17.12
N ASP A 346 13.54 4.94 16.92
CA ASP A 346 12.38 4.06 17.02
C ASP A 346 11.84 3.74 15.62
N PHE A 347 12.03 2.48 15.24
CA PHE A 347 11.56 1.91 13.99
C PHE A 347 10.81 0.62 14.31
N ARG A 348 9.64 0.42 13.71
CA ARG A 348 8.77 -0.72 14.06
C ARG A 348 8.16 -1.37 12.83
N LEU A 349 7.93 -2.67 12.94
CA LEU A 349 7.12 -3.45 12.02
C LEU A 349 5.78 -3.79 12.70
N LYS A 350 4.67 -3.66 11.98
CA LYS A 350 3.34 -4.12 12.41
C LYS A 350 2.78 -5.03 11.35
N ALA A 351 2.57 -6.31 11.70
CA ALA A 351 1.93 -7.29 10.84
C ALA A 351 1.32 -8.44 11.67
N CYS A 352 0.55 -9.31 11.01
CA CYS A 352 -0.01 -10.53 11.59
C CYS A 352 0.47 -11.76 10.80
N LEU A 353 1.79 -11.96 10.78
CA LEU A 353 2.44 -12.97 9.95
C LEU A 353 2.49 -14.34 10.65
N LYS A 354 2.60 -15.39 9.82
CA LYS A 354 2.75 -16.79 10.25
C LYS A 354 4.12 -17.32 9.84
N ALA A 355 4.59 -18.37 10.52
CA ALA A 355 5.85 -19.03 10.18
C ALA A 355 5.68 -19.99 8.99
N ASP A 356 5.35 -19.44 7.83
CA ASP A 356 5.20 -20.15 6.56
C ASP A 356 6.01 -19.46 5.45
N ARG A 357 5.88 -19.92 4.20
CA ARG A 357 6.55 -19.31 3.06
C ARG A 357 6.19 -17.83 2.86
N GLU A 358 4.92 -17.46 3.04
CA GLU A 358 4.48 -16.08 2.83
C GLU A 358 5.02 -15.16 3.92
N GLY A 359 5.02 -15.61 5.18
CA GLY A 359 5.68 -14.92 6.29
C GLY A 359 7.19 -14.78 6.09
N PHE A 360 7.86 -15.82 5.57
CA PHE A 360 9.28 -15.75 5.21
C PHE A 360 9.56 -14.68 4.15
N GLU A 361 8.76 -14.65 3.07
CA GLU A 361 8.86 -13.63 2.02
C GLU A 361 8.58 -12.23 2.60
N ALA A 362 7.51 -12.08 3.37
CA ALA A 362 7.04 -10.81 3.90
C ALA A 362 8.03 -10.20 4.89
N VAL A 363 8.56 -10.97 5.84
CA VAL A 363 9.51 -10.45 6.83
C VAL A 363 10.77 -9.88 6.16
N HIS A 364 11.34 -10.59 5.18
CA HIS A 364 12.50 -10.08 4.44
C HIS A 364 12.18 -8.80 3.66
N HIS A 365 10.97 -8.72 3.07
CA HIS A 365 10.51 -7.53 2.37
C HIS A 365 10.39 -6.32 3.30
N TRP A 366 9.63 -6.47 4.39
CA TRP A 366 9.35 -5.39 5.33
C TRP A 366 10.57 -4.98 6.15
N MET A 367 11.45 -5.91 6.52
CA MET A 367 12.70 -5.54 7.18
C MET A 367 13.70 -4.85 6.23
N GLY A 368 13.60 -5.08 4.91
CA GLY A 368 14.32 -4.29 3.91
C GLY A 368 13.92 -2.82 3.91
N HIS A 369 12.64 -2.52 4.15
CA HIS A 369 12.16 -1.16 4.34
C HIS A 369 12.72 -0.51 5.61
N ILE A 370 12.81 -1.25 6.71
CA ILE A 370 13.48 -0.76 7.93
C ILE A 370 14.96 -0.47 7.68
N GLN A 371 15.65 -1.27 6.85
CA GLN A 371 17.03 -0.96 6.47
C GLN A 371 17.13 0.39 5.75
N TYR A 372 16.20 0.66 4.83
CA TYR A 372 16.13 1.96 4.17
C TYR A 372 15.95 3.09 5.20
N PHE A 373 15.10 2.87 6.23
CA PHE A 373 14.93 3.82 7.32
C PHE A 373 16.22 4.12 8.08
N LEU A 374 16.99 3.09 8.40
CA LEU A 374 18.27 3.24 9.09
C LEU A 374 19.31 3.99 8.24
N GLN A 375 19.23 3.93 6.91
CA GLN A 375 20.19 4.62 6.04
C GLN A 375 19.97 6.14 5.97
N TYR A 376 18.72 6.60 5.96
CA TYR A 376 18.40 8.03 5.82
C TYR A 376 18.06 8.72 7.14
N GLN A 377 18.18 8.03 8.29
CA GLN A 377 17.70 8.50 9.59
C GLN A 377 18.37 9.79 10.08
N SER A 378 19.50 10.17 9.50
CA SER A 378 20.22 11.41 9.83
C SER A 378 19.76 12.61 9.00
N LEU A 379 18.95 12.41 7.96
CA LEU A 379 18.39 13.50 7.17
C LEU A 379 17.33 14.26 7.96
N ASP A 380 17.06 15.49 7.55
CA ASP A 380 15.92 16.27 8.03
C ASP A 380 14.61 15.55 7.72
N VAL A 381 13.60 15.69 8.59
CA VAL A 381 12.36 14.92 8.52
C VAL A 381 11.63 15.10 7.19
N LYS A 382 11.69 16.30 6.58
CA LYS A 382 11.11 16.51 5.24
C LYS A 382 11.85 15.74 4.14
N MET A 383 13.12 15.42 4.33
CA MET A 383 13.94 14.66 3.38
C MET A 383 14.02 13.17 3.70
N ARG A 384 13.39 12.68 4.78
CA ARG A 384 13.28 11.24 5.11
C ARG A 384 12.20 10.55 4.27
N SER A 385 12.46 10.46 2.98
CA SER A 385 11.67 9.68 2.04
C SER A 385 12.61 8.94 1.09
N ALA A 386 12.12 7.87 0.48
CA ALA A 386 12.85 7.27 -0.63
C ALA A 386 12.87 8.23 -1.83
N ALA A 387 13.77 8.00 -2.79
CA ALA A 387 13.83 8.83 -4.00
C ALA A 387 12.48 8.85 -4.75
N ASN A 388 11.77 7.74 -4.69
CA ASN A 388 10.32 7.60 -4.90
C ASN A 388 9.87 6.29 -4.22
N ASP A 389 8.57 6.13 -4.03
CA ASP A 389 8.00 4.95 -3.35
C ASP A 389 8.28 3.63 -4.08
N ALA A 390 8.43 3.64 -5.41
CA ALA A 390 8.78 2.41 -6.13
C ALA A 390 10.20 1.92 -5.81
N LEU A 391 11.16 2.82 -5.53
CA LEU A 391 12.49 2.42 -5.11
C LEU A 391 12.49 1.83 -3.70
N PHE A 392 11.68 2.41 -2.80
CA PHE A 392 11.49 1.90 -1.44
C PHE A 392 11.05 0.42 -1.49
N ASP A 393 9.98 0.12 -2.25
CA ASP A 393 9.45 -1.24 -2.36
C ASP A 393 10.35 -2.19 -3.15
N ALA A 394 11.07 -1.68 -4.16
CA ALA A 394 12.02 -2.48 -4.93
C ALA A 394 13.19 -3.00 -4.08
N VAL A 395 13.67 -2.22 -3.09
CA VAL A 395 14.74 -2.66 -2.19
C VAL A 395 14.27 -3.83 -1.32
N GLY A 396 13.11 -3.70 -0.67
CA GLY A 396 12.50 -4.80 0.10
C GLY A 396 12.26 -6.04 -0.76
N GLY A 397 11.71 -5.85 -1.95
CA GLY A 397 11.43 -6.92 -2.90
C GLY A 397 12.69 -7.66 -3.36
N ALA A 398 13.78 -6.95 -3.63
CA ALA A 398 15.05 -7.55 -4.04
C ALA A 398 15.65 -8.44 -2.94
N LEU A 399 15.64 -7.97 -1.69
CA LEU A 399 16.12 -8.71 -0.53
C LEU A 399 15.29 -9.97 -0.29
N SER A 400 13.97 -9.84 -0.38
CA SER A 400 13.02 -10.95 -0.26
C SER A 400 13.24 -12.04 -1.33
N ILE A 401 13.39 -11.64 -2.60
CA ILE A 401 13.66 -12.58 -3.71
C ILE A 401 15.01 -13.30 -3.50
N ALA A 402 16.05 -12.58 -3.06
CA ALA A 402 17.36 -13.16 -2.80
C ALA A 402 17.32 -14.21 -1.67
N ALA A 403 16.58 -13.91 -0.60
CA ALA A 403 16.36 -14.81 0.53
C ALA A 403 15.61 -16.10 0.12
N LEU A 404 14.70 -16.02 -0.85
CA LEU A 404 13.97 -17.18 -1.37
C LEU A 404 14.78 -18.07 -2.34
N SER A 405 16.04 -17.77 -2.60
CA SER A 405 16.86 -18.61 -3.49
C SER A 405 17.11 -19.99 -2.87
N LEU A 406 16.99 -21.06 -3.69
CA LEU A 406 17.23 -22.44 -3.21
C LEU A 406 18.62 -22.63 -2.61
N LYS A 407 19.63 -21.89 -3.10
CA LYS A 407 20.97 -21.90 -2.53
C LYS A 407 21.00 -21.33 -1.11
N HIS A 408 20.27 -20.25 -0.86
CA HIS A 408 20.17 -19.66 0.48
C HIS A 408 19.37 -20.57 1.42
N LEU A 409 18.18 -21.01 1.01
CA LEU A 409 17.36 -21.94 1.79
C LEU A 409 18.10 -23.22 2.14
N LYS A 410 18.93 -23.75 1.22
CA LYS A 410 19.76 -24.93 1.49
C LYS A 410 20.85 -24.67 2.54
N ARG A 411 21.46 -23.48 2.57
CA ARG A 411 22.43 -23.11 3.62
C ARG A 411 21.76 -22.98 5.00
N LEU A 412 20.51 -22.54 5.03
CA LEU A 412 19.71 -22.46 6.26
C LEU A 412 19.17 -23.83 6.72
N GLY A 413 19.37 -24.91 5.94
CA GLY A 413 18.72 -26.20 6.22
C GLY A 413 17.20 -26.18 6.01
N LEU A 414 16.67 -25.22 5.25
CA LEU A 414 15.26 -25.09 4.90
C LEU A 414 14.91 -25.70 3.54
N PHE A 415 15.90 -26.24 2.83
CA PHE A 415 15.75 -27.02 1.60
C PHE A 415 16.85 -28.09 1.52
N HIS A 416 16.47 -29.36 1.44
CA HIS A 416 17.39 -30.51 1.44
C HIS A 416 17.54 -31.14 0.06
N GLY A 417 16.56 -30.95 -0.82
CA GLY A 417 16.51 -31.49 -2.17
C GLY A 417 17.72 -31.14 -3.05
N ARG A 418 17.78 -31.82 -4.19
CA ARG A 418 18.76 -31.49 -5.24
C ARG A 418 18.35 -30.20 -5.92
N ILE A 419 19.28 -29.25 -6.04
CA ILE A 419 19.08 -28.04 -6.84
C ILE A 419 19.33 -28.44 -8.31
N ASP A 420 18.28 -28.88 -8.98
CA ASP A 420 18.28 -29.19 -10.41
C ASP A 420 17.27 -28.32 -11.18
N ARG A 421 17.14 -28.55 -12.49
CA ARG A 421 16.22 -27.78 -13.35
C ARG A 421 14.76 -27.88 -12.89
N LYS A 422 14.32 -29.01 -12.34
CA LYS A 422 12.92 -29.19 -11.91
C LYS A 422 12.63 -28.38 -10.65
N ALA A 423 13.53 -28.47 -9.66
CA ALA A 423 13.45 -27.66 -8.45
C ALA A 423 13.51 -26.15 -8.76
N ASP A 424 14.38 -25.74 -9.69
CA ASP A 424 14.49 -24.35 -10.12
C ASP A 424 13.21 -23.85 -10.81
N ILE A 425 12.63 -24.64 -11.71
CA ILE A 425 11.34 -24.30 -12.34
C ILE A 425 10.22 -24.20 -11.31
N ASN A 426 10.16 -25.09 -10.32
CA ASN A 426 9.17 -24.99 -9.25
C ASN A 426 9.36 -23.70 -8.43
N ASN A 427 10.60 -23.33 -8.09
CA ASN A 427 10.87 -22.10 -7.35
C ASN A 427 10.48 -20.85 -8.15
N LEU A 428 10.85 -20.80 -9.44
CA LEU A 428 10.44 -19.72 -10.36
C LEU A 428 8.92 -19.67 -10.52
N TYR A 429 8.25 -20.82 -10.59
CA TYR A 429 6.80 -20.89 -10.68
C TYR A 429 6.12 -20.33 -9.44
N LEU A 430 6.56 -20.72 -8.24
CA LEU A 430 6.02 -20.19 -6.98
C LEU A 430 6.26 -18.68 -6.84
N LEU A 431 7.43 -18.19 -7.24
CA LEU A 431 7.69 -16.74 -7.31
C LEU A 431 6.79 -16.04 -8.33
N ALA A 432 6.56 -16.66 -9.49
CA ALA A 432 5.69 -16.11 -10.52
C ALA A 432 4.24 -16.00 -10.02
N LEU A 433 3.75 -16.96 -9.23
CA LEU A 433 2.42 -16.92 -8.60
C LEU A 433 2.26 -15.75 -7.63
N SER A 434 3.32 -15.30 -6.94
CA SER A 434 3.24 -14.16 -6.02
C SER A 434 3.45 -12.81 -6.71
N LYS A 435 4.24 -12.73 -7.78
CA LYS A 435 4.63 -11.44 -8.42
C LYS A 435 3.84 -11.09 -9.69
N ILE A 436 3.62 -12.04 -10.59
CA ILE A 436 3.03 -11.72 -11.91
C ILE A 436 1.52 -11.37 -11.79
N PRO A 437 0.68 -12.14 -11.06
CA PRO A 437 -0.71 -11.77 -10.83
C PRO A 437 -0.86 -10.49 -10.01
N LEU A 438 0.04 -10.26 -9.05
CA LEU A 438 0.04 -9.06 -8.21
C LEU A 438 0.20 -7.80 -9.06
N PHE A 439 1.17 -7.79 -9.99
CA PHE A 439 1.34 -6.69 -10.93
C PHE A 439 0.04 -6.38 -11.70
N ARG A 440 -0.67 -7.42 -12.19
CA ARG A 440 -1.94 -7.24 -12.91
C ARG A 440 -3.02 -6.65 -12.00
N SER A 441 -3.08 -7.11 -10.77
CA SER A 441 -4.06 -6.63 -9.81
C SER A 441 -3.82 -5.17 -9.43
N VAL A 442 -2.58 -4.80 -9.13
CA VAL A 442 -2.17 -3.42 -8.85
C VAL A 442 -2.48 -2.53 -10.06
N TYR A 443 -2.19 -2.98 -11.29
CA TYR A 443 -2.53 -2.24 -12.50
C TYR A 443 -4.05 -2.02 -12.67
N VAL A 444 -4.88 -3.00 -12.34
CA VAL A 444 -6.35 -2.87 -12.33
C VAL A 444 -6.80 -1.86 -11.28
N ALA A 445 -6.29 -1.97 -10.05
CA ALA A 445 -6.62 -1.09 -8.94
C ALA A 445 -6.26 0.37 -9.24
N LEU A 446 -5.05 0.62 -9.74
CA LEU A 446 -4.60 1.94 -10.20
C LEU A 446 -5.47 2.48 -11.33
N SER A 447 -5.68 1.67 -12.36
CA SER A 447 -6.49 2.07 -13.52
C SER A 447 -7.92 2.41 -13.14
N TRP A 448 -8.49 1.70 -12.17
CA TRP A 448 -9.82 1.98 -11.65
C TRP A 448 -9.84 3.24 -10.79
N LYS A 449 -8.95 3.35 -9.79
CA LYS A 449 -8.90 4.52 -8.87
C LYS A 449 -8.64 5.81 -9.63
N TRP A 450 -7.72 5.84 -10.61
CA TRP A 450 -7.51 7.02 -11.45
C TRP A 450 -8.74 7.44 -12.26
N LYS A 451 -9.50 6.47 -12.80
CA LYS A 451 -10.73 6.79 -13.52
C LYS A 451 -11.82 7.31 -12.60
N VAL A 452 -11.87 6.84 -11.36
CA VAL A 452 -12.80 7.35 -10.35
C VAL A 452 -12.42 8.76 -9.92
N LEU A 453 -11.14 8.98 -9.56
CA LEU A 453 -10.65 10.29 -9.14
C LEU A 453 -10.80 11.34 -10.24
N SER A 454 -10.53 10.99 -11.51
CA SER A 454 -10.76 11.89 -12.66
C SER A 454 -12.22 12.05 -13.08
N GLY A 455 -13.17 11.42 -12.38
CA GLY A 455 -14.61 11.50 -12.68
C GLY A 455 -15.07 10.74 -13.93
N LYS A 456 -14.17 10.03 -14.63
CA LYS A 456 -14.50 9.18 -15.79
C LYS A 456 -15.38 7.99 -15.41
N VAL A 457 -15.27 7.52 -14.17
CA VAL A 457 -16.12 6.49 -13.58
C VAL A 457 -16.90 7.12 -12.43
N LYS A 458 -18.22 7.21 -12.61
CA LYS A 458 -19.14 7.77 -11.61
C LYS A 458 -19.58 6.69 -10.60
N PRO A 459 -20.07 7.08 -9.40
CA PRO A 459 -20.50 6.14 -8.37
C PRO A 459 -21.43 5.05 -8.89
N GLU A 460 -22.38 5.37 -9.78
CA GLU A 460 -23.37 4.43 -10.31
C GLU A 460 -22.75 3.31 -11.16
N ASN A 461 -21.45 3.35 -11.44
CA ASN A 461 -20.73 2.38 -12.25
C ASN A 461 -19.45 1.87 -11.58
N TYR A 462 -19.26 2.11 -10.28
CA TYR A 462 -18.05 1.71 -9.55
C TYR A 462 -17.77 0.21 -9.69
N ASN A 463 -18.75 -0.63 -9.39
CA ASN A 463 -18.55 -2.07 -9.34
C ASN A 463 -18.48 -2.69 -10.76
N LEU A 464 -19.32 -2.21 -11.68
CA LEU A 464 -19.30 -2.61 -13.08
C LEU A 464 -17.94 -2.33 -13.73
N GLN A 465 -17.40 -1.13 -13.53
CA GLN A 465 -16.13 -0.74 -14.14
C GLN A 465 -14.94 -1.45 -13.50
N TRP A 466 -15.04 -1.79 -12.20
CA TRP A 466 -14.07 -2.66 -11.53
C TRP A 466 -14.00 -4.02 -12.23
N TRP A 467 -15.13 -4.72 -12.34
CA TRP A 467 -15.17 -6.06 -12.94
C TRP A 467 -14.80 -6.08 -14.42
N LYS A 468 -15.13 -5.03 -15.19
CA LYS A 468 -14.65 -4.88 -16.57
C LYS A 468 -13.13 -4.83 -16.66
N LEU A 469 -12.46 -4.17 -15.70
CA LEU A 469 -11.00 -4.08 -15.67
C LEU A 469 -10.36 -5.38 -15.19
N VAL A 470 -10.93 -6.01 -14.16
CA VAL A 470 -10.52 -7.33 -13.65
C VAL A 470 -10.60 -8.38 -14.78
N GLU A 471 -11.72 -8.47 -15.48
CA GLU A 471 -11.88 -9.40 -16.59
C GLU A 471 -10.89 -9.11 -17.71
N LYS A 472 -10.73 -7.83 -18.11
CA LYS A 472 -9.86 -7.44 -19.22
C LYS A 472 -8.38 -7.71 -18.95
N TYR A 473 -7.89 -7.42 -17.74
CA TYR A 473 -6.45 -7.42 -17.46
C TYR A 473 -5.99 -8.61 -16.62
N GLN A 474 -6.88 -9.21 -15.82
CA GLN A 474 -6.58 -10.43 -15.05
C GLN A 474 -7.27 -11.68 -15.62
N GLY A 475 -8.24 -11.54 -16.52
CA GLY A 475 -8.97 -12.71 -17.03
C GLY A 475 -9.70 -13.45 -15.91
N LEU A 476 -10.24 -12.71 -14.94
CA LEU A 476 -10.99 -13.23 -13.79
C LEU A 476 -12.45 -12.78 -13.84
N LYS A 477 -13.33 -13.55 -13.18
CA LYS A 477 -14.75 -13.22 -13.00
C LYS A 477 -15.19 -13.45 -11.56
N PRO A 478 -16.24 -12.78 -11.08
CA PRO A 478 -16.80 -13.10 -9.77
C PRO A 478 -17.49 -14.48 -9.81
N PRO A 479 -17.54 -15.22 -8.69
CA PRO A 479 -18.30 -16.48 -8.60
C PRO A 479 -19.80 -16.29 -8.84
N VAL A 480 -20.32 -15.10 -8.55
CA VAL A 480 -21.74 -14.76 -8.66
C VAL A 480 -21.92 -13.41 -9.36
N PRO A 481 -23.05 -13.17 -10.05
CA PRO A 481 -23.37 -11.85 -10.59
C PRO A 481 -23.29 -10.77 -9.50
N ARG A 482 -22.72 -9.62 -9.86
CA ARG A 482 -22.55 -8.47 -8.96
C ARG A 482 -23.37 -7.28 -9.45
N SER A 483 -23.76 -6.42 -8.54
CA SER A 483 -24.59 -5.23 -8.76
C SER A 483 -23.86 -3.97 -8.27
N GLU A 484 -24.50 -2.82 -8.41
CA GLU A 484 -24.00 -1.55 -7.84
C GLU A 484 -24.45 -1.32 -6.38
N LYS A 485 -25.21 -2.25 -5.80
CA LYS A 485 -25.35 -2.31 -4.33
C LYS A 485 -24.06 -2.85 -3.69
N ASP A 486 -23.28 -3.59 -4.47
CA ASP A 486 -21.95 -4.06 -4.09
C ASP A 486 -20.90 -2.95 -4.28
N PHE A 487 -19.75 -3.16 -3.65
CA PHE A 487 -18.56 -2.33 -3.82
C PHE A 487 -17.33 -3.19 -3.56
N ASP A 488 -17.11 -4.15 -4.45
CA ASP A 488 -16.00 -5.11 -4.40
C ASP A 488 -14.60 -4.45 -4.38
N PRO A 489 -14.33 -3.31 -5.06
CA PRO A 489 -13.05 -2.61 -4.86
C PRO A 489 -12.82 -2.17 -3.41
N GLY A 490 -13.87 -1.98 -2.60
CA GLY A 490 -13.76 -1.66 -1.18
C GLY A 490 -13.20 -2.80 -0.33
N THR A 491 -13.06 -4.01 -0.87
CA THR A 491 -12.36 -5.13 -0.20
C THR A 491 -10.90 -5.26 -0.60
N ILE A 492 -10.36 -4.27 -1.30
CA ILE A 492 -8.95 -4.17 -1.64
C ILE A 492 -8.34 -3.10 -0.74
N TYR A 493 -7.39 -3.49 0.12
CA TYR A 493 -6.86 -2.58 1.14
C TYR A 493 -6.26 -1.31 0.53
N GLU A 494 -5.52 -1.45 -0.55
CA GLU A 494 -4.85 -0.36 -1.27
C GLU A 494 -5.85 0.67 -1.86
N ILE A 495 -7.10 0.26 -2.09
CA ILE A 495 -8.15 1.18 -2.55
C ILE A 495 -8.60 2.10 -1.39
N ILE A 496 -8.77 1.55 -0.19
CA ILE A 496 -9.44 2.22 0.93
C ILE A 496 -8.49 2.85 1.95
N CYS A 497 -7.19 2.54 1.93
CA CYS A 497 -6.23 3.02 2.93
C CYS A 497 -5.88 4.51 2.83
N GLY A 498 -6.39 5.22 1.81
CA GLY A 498 -6.15 6.65 1.60
C GLY A 498 -4.84 6.98 0.87
N ASP A 499 -3.94 6.01 0.73
CA ASP A 499 -2.66 6.17 0.05
C ASP A 499 -2.75 6.12 -1.49
N SER A 500 -1.66 6.55 -2.13
CA SER A 500 -1.35 6.18 -3.52
C SER A 500 -1.19 4.66 -3.60
N ILE A 501 -1.94 3.97 -4.49
CA ILE A 501 -1.80 2.50 -4.74
C ILE A 501 -0.43 2.17 -5.37
N LEU A 502 0.36 3.19 -5.66
CA LEU A 502 1.61 3.08 -6.38
C LEU A 502 2.79 2.83 -5.39
N LYS A 503 2.53 2.95 -4.08
CA LYS A 503 3.26 2.31 -2.96
C LYS A 503 3.10 0.80 -3.02
#